data_AF-A0A4Q4X1Z3-F1
#
_entry.id   AF-A0A4Q4X1Z3-F1
#
_cell.length_a   1.000
_cell.length_b   1.000
_cell.length_c   1.000
_cell.angle_alpha   90.00
_cell.angle_beta   90.00
_cell.angle_gamma   90.00
#
_symmetry.space_group_name_H-M   'P 1'
#
loop_
_entity.id
_entity.type
_entity.pdbx_description
1 polymer ?
#
loop_
_entity_poly.entity_id
_entity_poly.type
_entity_poly.pdbx_seq_one_letter_code
_entity_poly.pdbx_strand_id
1 'polypeptide(L)'
;MYSTAASFLALLGLASAQNLHVVSVSGEGDWALRFSPDNIQVPVGDMIQFQFRAGNHSVVQSNFDNPCEPISMHTDAEGFYSGYQPVAASEEMDMIPTYTIMVQDESPMWVYCSQGQHCQSGMVMVVNENTAANSSRSLDEYRRLAAEAPDNLAGDVAGIGGETGTTPEPTEPGDDETEAPGDEETPDTPGDDTTDDGTSDDTTGDDTTVGTPGEETTLTPGSDATPTGTAGGEASGTEAADGASTSIAQVGGGSMVTVTSSMGFFALAAAFFML
;
A
#
# COMPACT_ATOMS: atom_id res chain seq x y z
N MET A 1 15.92 -49.48 49.79
CA MET A 1 16.46 -48.19 49.33
C MET A 1 16.06 -48.05 47.87
N TYR A 2 15.00 -47.32 47.56
CA TYR A 2 14.58 -47.04 46.19
C TYR A 2 14.74 -45.54 45.97
N SER A 3 15.72 -45.16 45.15
CA SER A 3 15.93 -43.76 44.75
C SER A 3 15.15 -43.50 43.47
N THR A 4 14.12 -42.66 43.55
CA THR A 4 13.46 -42.06 42.39
C THR A 4 14.28 -40.89 41.89
N ALA A 5 14.87 -41.01 40.70
CA ALA A 5 15.50 -39.90 40.00
C ALA A 5 14.42 -39.13 39.22
N ALA A 6 14.16 -37.88 39.61
CA ALA A 6 13.31 -36.97 38.84
C ALA A 6 14.11 -36.42 37.66
N SER A 7 13.67 -36.72 36.42
CA SER A 7 14.22 -36.11 35.21
C SER A 7 13.53 -34.77 34.96
N PHE A 8 14.27 -33.68 35.06
CA PHE A 8 13.83 -32.35 34.61
C PHE A 8 14.12 -32.21 33.12
N LEU A 9 13.07 -32.20 32.29
CA LEU A 9 13.18 -31.87 30.87
C LEU A 9 13.26 -30.33 30.75
N ALA A 10 14.46 -29.80 30.52
CA ALA A 10 14.65 -28.39 30.26
C ALA A 10 14.10 -28.07 28.86
N LEU A 11 13.01 -27.32 28.79
CA LEU A 11 12.48 -26.79 27.54
C LEU A 11 13.35 -25.59 27.12
N LEU A 12 14.30 -25.81 26.20
CA LEU A 12 15.01 -24.71 25.57
C LEU A 12 14.03 -24.00 24.63
N GLY A 13 13.55 -22.82 25.04
CA GLY A 13 12.82 -21.92 24.16
C GLY A 13 13.77 -21.35 23.11
N LEU A 14 13.59 -21.75 21.85
CA LEU A 14 14.20 -21.07 20.71
C LEU A 14 13.43 -19.77 20.49
N ALA A 15 13.98 -18.65 20.96
CA ALA A 15 13.49 -17.34 20.54
C ALA A 15 13.89 -17.12 19.08
N SER A 16 12.94 -17.25 18.16
CA SER A 16 13.12 -16.82 16.77
C SER A 16 13.05 -15.29 16.74
N ALA A 17 14.09 -14.63 16.23
CA ALA A 17 14.01 -13.22 15.88
C ALA A 17 13.06 -13.07 14.69
N GLN A 18 11.96 -12.33 14.85
CA GLN A 18 11.05 -11.98 13.76
C GLN A 18 11.53 -10.67 13.15
N ASN A 19 11.75 -10.65 11.84
CA ASN A 19 12.04 -9.39 11.15
C ASN A 19 10.75 -8.68 10.78
N LEU A 20 10.81 -7.35 10.78
CA LEU A 20 9.71 -6.49 10.36
C LEU A 20 10.03 -5.91 8.99
N HIS A 21 9.18 -6.21 8.02
CA HIS A 21 9.27 -5.70 6.65
C HIS A 21 8.25 -4.57 6.48
N VAL A 22 8.70 -3.39 6.08
CA VAL A 22 7.82 -2.22 5.96
C VAL A 22 7.32 -2.08 4.53
N VAL A 23 6.01 -1.87 4.39
CA VAL A 23 5.35 -1.49 3.15
C VAL A 23 4.71 -0.12 3.35
N SER A 24 5.14 0.87 2.56
CA SER A 24 4.48 2.17 2.53
C SER A 24 3.16 2.05 1.78
N VAL A 25 2.07 2.49 2.40
CA VAL A 25 0.75 2.64 1.77
C VAL A 25 0.58 4.11 1.45
N SER A 26 0.55 4.41 0.15
CA SER A 26 0.79 5.74 -0.42
C SER A 26 2.27 6.16 -0.34
N GLY A 27 2.65 7.05 -1.26
CA GLY A 27 4.01 7.59 -1.33
C GLY A 27 4.27 8.59 -0.20
N GLU A 28 5.53 8.80 0.13
CA GLU A 28 5.93 9.84 1.07
C GLU A 28 5.61 11.21 0.46
N GLY A 29 4.76 12.01 1.12
CA GLY A 29 4.33 13.33 0.64
C GLY A 29 3.36 13.33 -0.55
N ASP A 30 2.96 12.17 -1.09
CA ASP A 30 2.14 12.06 -2.30
C ASP A 30 0.85 11.25 -2.07
N TRP A 31 -0.23 11.69 -2.73
CA TRP A 31 -1.50 10.96 -2.84
C TRP A 31 -1.43 9.78 -3.84
N ALA A 32 -0.33 9.03 -3.80
CA ALA A 32 -0.07 7.95 -4.75
C ALA A 32 -0.93 6.71 -4.44
N LEU A 33 -1.61 6.17 -5.45
CA LEU A 33 -2.39 4.94 -5.34
C LEU A 33 -1.49 3.68 -5.47
N ARG A 34 -0.55 3.51 -4.54
CA ARG A 34 0.39 2.37 -4.58
C ARG A 34 0.74 1.83 -3.19
N PHE A 35 1.13 0.56 -3.17
CA PHE A 35 1.95 -0.02 -2.11
C PHE A 35 3.42 0.07 -2.54
N SER A 36 4.35 0.27 -1.60
CA SER A 36 5.78 0.34 -1.89
C SER A 36 6.60 -0.37 -0.82
N PRO A 37 7.28 -1.49 -1.15
CA PRO A 37 7.21 -2.21 -2.44
C PRO A 37 5.83 -2.84 -2.68
N ASP A 38 5.45 -3.02 -3.95
CA ASP A 38 4.23 -3.74 -4.38
C ASP A 38 4.48 -5.22 -4.72
N ASN A 39 5.74 -5.65 -4.75
CA ASN A 39 6.13 -7.05 -4.78
C ASN A 39 7.24 -7.27 -3.74
N ILE A 40 6.97 -8.10 -2.74
CA ILE A 40 7.90 -8.36 -1.64
C ILE A 40 7.99 -9.85 -1.32
N GLN A 41 9.21 -10.33 -1.06
CA GLN A 41 9.45 -11.67 -0.55
C GLN A 41 9.76 -11.61 0.94
N VAL A 42 8.95 -12.30 1.74
CA VAL A 42 9.00 -12.30 3.20
C VAL A 42 8.98 -13.73 3.73
N PRO A 43 9.97 -14.14 4.55
CA PRO A 43 10.01 -15.46 5.16
C PRO A 43 8.81 -15.75 6.08
N VAL A 44 8.47 -17.03 6.22
CA VAL A 44 7.47 -17.48 7.20
C VAL A 44 7.91 -17.12 8.62
N GLY A 45 6.99 -16.56 9.39
CA GLY A 45 7.22 -16.10 10.77
C GLY A 45 7.71 -14.66 10.90
N ASP A 46 8.09 -14.01 9.80
CA ASP A 46 8.34 -12.57 9.78
C ASP A 46 7.01 -11.78 9.68
N MET A 47 7.11 -10.49 9.98
CA MET A 47 5.98 -9.57 10.01
C MET A 47 6.05 -8.57 8.85
N ILE A 48 4.90 -8.20 8.29
CA ILE A 48 4.77 -7.09 7.34
C ILE A 48 3.99 -5.98 8.02
N GLN A 49 4.59 -4.79 8.10
CA GLN A 49 3.94 -3.59 8.60
C GLN A 49 3.62 -2.64 7.46
N PHE A 50 2.34 -2.42 7.25
CA PHE A 50 1.80 -1.39 6.38
C PHE A 50 1.81 -0.07 7.12
N GLN A 51 2.49 0.94 6.58
CA GLN A 51 2.57 2.29 7.12
C GLN A 51 1.80 3.24 6.19
N PHE A 52 0.71 3.83 6.68
CA PHE A 52 -0.20 4.64 5.87
C PHE A 52 0.25 6.10 5.88
N ARG A 53 0.82 6.57 4.76
CA ARG A 53 1.54 7.86 4.71
C ARG A 53 0.72 9.04 4.19
N ALA A 54 -0.36 8.78 3.46
CA ALA A 54 -1.24 9.84 2.99
C ALA A 54 -2.65 9.31 2.73
N GLY A 55 -3.64 10.19 2.86
CA GLY A 55 -5.02 9.93 2.47
C GLY A 55 -5.75 8.91 3.33
N ASN A 56 -6.59 8.10 2.69
CA ASN A 56 -7.37 7.06 3.36
C ASN A 56 -7.33 5.79 2.51
N HIS A 57 -6.63 4.78 3.01
CA HIS A 57 -6.40 3.53 2.30
C HIS A 57 -6.73 2.34 3.19
N SER A 58 -6.69 1.17 2.59
CA SER A 58 -6.91 -0.10 3.26
C SER A 58 -5.98 -1.16 2.68
N VAL A 59 -5.80 -2.21 3.45
CA VAL A 59 -5.08 -3.42 3.09
C VAL A 59 -6.07 -4.57 3.24
N VAL A 60 -6.42 -5.21 2.13
CA VAL A 60 -7.35 -6.34 2.09
C VAL A 60 -6.71 -7.50 1.35
N GLN A 61 -6.80 -8.71 1.92
CA GLN A 61 -6.39 -9.92 1.23
C GLN A 61 -7.48 -10.40 0.27
N SER A 62 -7.08 -10.74 -0.95
CA SER A 62 -7.89 -11.42 -1.96
C SER A 62 -7.24 -12.76 -2.35
N ASN A 63 -7.84 -13.47 -3.30
CA ASN A 63 -7.14 -14.48 -4.08
C ASN A 63 -6.69 -13.88 -5.43
N PHE A 64 -5.89 -14.64 -6.19
CA PHE A 64 -5.41 -14.17 -7.50
C PHE A 64 -6.53 -13.94 -8.52
N ASP A 65 -7.52 -14.85 -8.55
CA ASP A 65 -8.51 -14.92 -9.62
C ASP A 65 -9.64 -13.88 -9.45
N ASN A 66 -9.83 -13.36 -8.23
CA ASN A 66 -10.84 -12.36 -7.88
C ASN A 66 -10.17 -11.15 -7.18
N PRO A 67 -9.42 -10.32 -7.92
CA PRO A 67 -8.94 -9.06 -7.38
C PRO A 67 -10.11 -8.15 -6.96
N CYS A 68 -9.84 -7.23 -6.05
CA CYS A 68 -10.80 -6.26 -5.55
C CYS A 68 -11.97 -6.85 -4.74
N GLU A 69 -11.90 -8.14 -4.40
CA GLU A 69 -12.86 -8.83 -3.53
C GLU A 69 -12.13 -9.54 -2.39
N PRO A 70 -12.67 -9.54 -1.16
CA PRO A 70 -12.02 -10.16 -0.02
C PRO A 70 -11.97 -11.69 -0.18
N ILE A 71 -10.86 -12.30 0.24
CA ILE A 71 -10.59 -13.73 0.05
C ILE A 71 -11.66 -14.65 0.69
N SER A 72 -12.33 -14.19 1.74
CA SER A 72 -13.41 -14.90 2.44
C SER A 72 -14.67 -15.09 1.59
N MET A 73 -14.85 -14.33 0.52
CA MET A 73 -15.96 -14.53 -0.42
C MET A 73 -15.74 -15.72 -1.36
N HIS A 74 -14.49 -16.18 -1.50
CA HIS A 74 -14.09 -17.14 -2.52
C HIS A 74 -13.45 -18.41 -1.95
N THR A 75 -13.11 -18.40 -0.67
CA THR A 75 -12.39 -19.49 0.01
C THR A 75 -12.83 -19.59 1.47
N ASP A 76 -12.43 -20.67 2.15
CA ASP A 76 -12.64 -20.83 3.60
C ASP A 76 -11.61 -20.02 4.45
N ALA A 77 -10.71 -19.27 3.81
CA ALA A 77 -9.75 -18.42 4.52
C ALA A 77 -10.43 -17.14 5.01
N GLU A 78 -10.24 -16.80 6.29
CA GLU A 78 -10.73 -15.55 6.88
C GLU A 78 -10.06 -14.33 6.24
N GLY A 79 -8.77 -14.46 5.91
CA GLY A 79 -7.96 -13.41 5.32
C GLY A 79 -7.58 -12.32 6.30
N PHE A 80 -7.18 -11.16 5.77
CA PHE A 80 -6.95 -9.96 6.56
C PHE A 80 -7.58 -8.72 5.95
N TYR A 81 -7.99 -7.79 6.82
CA TYR A 81 -8.50 -6.49 6.46
C TYR A 81 -8.12 -5.44 7.51
N SER A 82 -7.35 -4.42 7.13
CA SER A 82 -6.92 -3.36 8.05
C SER A 82 -8.05 -2.44 8.53
N GLY A 83 -9.23 -2.46 7.91
CA GLY A 83 -10.12 -1.30 7.93
C GLY A 83 -9.60 -0.17 7.04
N TYR A 84 -10.35 0.93 6.97
CA TYR A 84 -9.88 2.18 6.37
C TYR A 84 -9.00 2.94 7.38
N GLN A 85 -7.86 3.43 6.91
CA GLN A 85 -6.82 4.08 7.71
C GLN A 85 -6.68 5.54 7.26
N PRO A 86 -7.51 6.46 7.78
CA PRO A 86 -7.43 7.88 7.46
C PRO A 86 -6.22 8.52 8.16
N VAL A 87 -5.21 8.90 7.37
CA VAL A 87 -3.91 9.37 7.87
C VAL A 87 -4.02 10.70 8.62
N ALA A 88 -4.93 11.58 8.20
CA ALA A 88 -5.18 12.88 8.83
C ALA A 88 -5.42 12.81 10.35
N ALA A 89 -5.99 11.70 10.86
CA ALA A 89 -6.23 11.54 12.30
C ALA A 89 -4.96 11.29 13.12
N SER A 90 -3.89 10.79 12.49
CA SER A 90 -2.61 10.48 13.16
C SER A 90 -1.54 11.53 12.88
N GLU A 91 -1.62 12.24 11.75
CA GLU A 91 -0.77 13.40 11.43
C GLU A 91 -0.87 14.49 12.51
N GLU A 92 -2.05 14.71 13.10
CA GLU A 92 -2.23 15.67 14.22
C GLU A 92 -1.38 15.33 15.46
N MET A 93 -0.85 14.12 15.54
CA MET A 93 -0.04 13.61 16.65
C MET A 93 1.42 13.29 16.24
N ASP A 94 1.85 13.68 15.03
CA ASP A 94 3.15 13.31 14.44
C ASP A 94 3.34 11.77 14.37
N MET A 95 2.25 11.03 14.11
CA MET A 95 2.22 9.58 14.05
C MET A 95 1.67 9.08 12.71
N ILE A 96 2.18 7.93 12.26
CA ILE A 96 1.74 7.20 11.07
C ILE A 96 0.87 6.03 11.52
N PRO A 97 -0.37 5.87 11.02
CA PRO A 97 -1.17 4.66 11.27
C PRO A 97 -0.46 3.43 10.71
N THR A 98 -0.55 2.31 11.42
CA THR A 98 0.03 1.05 10.97
C THR A 98 -0.94 -0.12 11.05
N TYR A 99 -0.73 -1.09 10.17
CA TYR A 99 -1.38 -2.39 10.22
C TYR A 99 -0.33 -3.48 9.99
N THR A 100 -0.24 -4.45 10.90
CA THR A 100 0.83 -5.45 10.88
C THR A 100 0.26 -6.86 10.77
N ILE A 101 0.74 -7.64 9.80
CA ILE A 101 0.35 -9.05 9.61
C ILE A 101 1.55 -9.97 9.76
N MET A 102 1.30 -11.22 10.17
CA MET A 102 2.32 -12.28 10.19
C MET A 102 2.25 -13.10 8.90
N VAL A 103 3.41 -13.42 8.32
CA VAL A 103 3.49 -14.37 7.21
C VAL A 103 3.42 -15.79 7.75
N GLN A 104 2.29 -16.47 7.52
CA GLN A 104 2.02 -17.80 8.08
C GLN A 104 2.57 -18.95 7.24
N ASP A 105 2.70 -18.75 5.93
CA ASP A 105 3.21 -19.74 4.99
C ASP A 105 3.83 -19.08 3.74
N GLU A 106 4.45 -19.89 2.88
CA GLU A 106 5.17 -19.43 1.69
C GLU A 106 4.24 -19.16 0.48
N SER A 107 2.93 -19.34 0.62
CA SER A 107 1.99 -19.14 -0.48
C SER A 107 1.88 -17.66 -0.87
N PRO A 108 1.71 -17.32 -2.15
CA PRO A 108 1.50 -15.95 -2.57
C PRO A 108 0.25 -15.34 -1.93
N MET A 109 0.38 -14.18 -1.31
CA MET A 109 -0.75 -13.39 -0.80
C MET A 109 -0.99 -12.19 -1.72
N TRP A 110 -2.20 -12.12 -2.27
CA TRP A 110 -2.63 -11.04 -3.15
C TRP A 110 -3.40 -10.02 -2.33
N VAL A 111 -3.05 -8.75 -2.51
CA VAL A 111 -3.51 -7.67 -1.64
C VAL A 111 -3.96 -6.50 -2.48
N TYR A 112 -5.01 -5.81 -2.04
CA TYR A 112 -5.53 -4.64 -2.72
C TYR A 112 -6.02 -3.58 -1.73
N CYS A 113 -6.22 -2.36 -2.23
CA CYS A 113 -6.90 -1.29 -1.52
C CYS A 113 -8.38 -1.22 -1.93
N SER A 114 -9.27 -1.35 -0.94
CA SER A 114 -10.72 -1.31 -1.13
C SER A 114 -11.32 0.10 -1.20
N GLN A 115 -10.49 1.15 -1.14
CA GLN A 115 -10.98 2.53 -1.19
C GLN A 115 -11.40 2.91 -2.62
N GLY A 116 -12.66 3.27 -2.82
CA GLY A 116 -13.16 3.75 -4.11
C GLY A 116 -12.79 2.83 -5.27
N GLN A 117 -12.13 3.37 -6.30
CA GLN A 117 -11.60 2.61 -7.45
C GLN A 117 -10.08 2.39 -7.36
N HIS A 118 -9.49 2.42 -6.16
CA HIS A 118 -8.03 2.31 -6.02
C HIS A 118 -7.51 0.97 -6.53
N CYS A 119 -8.20 -0.14 -6.24
CA CYS A 119 -7.85 -1.47 -6.75
C CYS A 119 -7.81 -1.50 -8.27
N GLN A 120 -8.90 -1.06 -8.93
CA GLN A 120 -9.00 -0.96 -10.39
C GLN A 120 -7.97 0.00 -10.99
N SER A 121 -7.58 1.02 -10.24
CA SER A 121 -6.52 1.97 -10.64
C SER A 121 -5.11 1.42 -10.41
N GLY A 122 -4.98 0.15 -10.01
CA GLY A 122 -3.71 -0.55 -9.84
C GLY A 122 -3.12 -0.45 -8.44
N MET A 123 -3.89 -0.09 -7.41
CA MET A 123 -3.43 -0.15 -6.03
C MET A 123 -3.54 -1.59 -5.50
N VAL A 124 -2.63 -2.42 -5.98
CA VAL A 124 -2.51 -3.85 -5.69
C VAL A 124 -1.06 -4.20 -5.38
N MET A 125 -0.85 -5.27 -4.62
CA MET A 125 0.48 -5.82 -4.35
C MET A 125 0.43 -7.33 -4.18
N VAL A 126 1.61 -7.94 -4.16
CA VAL A 126 1.80 -9.36 -3.88
C VAL A 126 2.90 -9.55 -2.83
N VAL A 127 2.65 -10.46 -1.90
CA VAL A 127 3.66 -11.00 -1.00
C VAL A 127 3.98 -12.41 -1.47
N ASN A 128 5.27 -12.76 -1.52
CA ASN A 128 5.75 -14.09 -1.87
C ASN A 128 5.27 -14.56 -3.26
N GLU A 129 5.35 -13.69 -4.27
CA GLU A 129 5.05 -14.07 -5.66
C GLU A 129 5.89 -15.30 -6.07
N ASN A 130 5.26 -16.28 -6.74
CA ASN A 130 5.92 -17.51 -7.16
C ASN A 130 5.66 -17.83 -8.64
N THR A 131 6.12 -16.95 -9.52
CA THR A 131 6.05 -17.12 -10.98
C THR A 131 6.88 -18.32 -11.48
N ALA A 132 7.84 -18.79 -10.70
CA ALA A 132 8.55 -20.04 -10.99
C ALA A 132 7.63 -21.28 -10.89
N ALA A 133 6.71 -21.30 -9.93
CA ALA A 133 5.71 -22.36 -9.80
C ALA A 133 4.51 -22.16 -10.74
N ASN A 134 4.12 -20.91 -11.00
CA ASN A 134 3.06 -20.60 -11.94
C ASN A 134 3.30 -19.25 -12.63
N SER A 135 3.86 -19.30 -13.85
CA SER A 135 4.23 -18.10 -14.60
C SER A 135 3.07 -17.24 -15.07
N SER A 136 1.83 -17.75 -15.05
CA SER A 136 0.65 -16.94 -15.35
C SER A 136 0.14 -16.15 -14.14
N ARG A 137 0.71 -16.35 -12.95
CA ARG A 137 0.33 -15.66 -11.72
C ARG A 137 1.40 -14.68 -11.27
N SER A 138 1.50 -13.57 -12.00
CA SER A 138 2.37 -12.43 -11.69
C SER A 138 1.57 -11.23 -11.22
N LEU A 139 2.24 -10.28 -10.56
CA LEU A 139 1.67 -8.98 -10.18
C LEU A 139 1.14 -8.20 -11.37
N ASP A 140 1.83 -8.25 -12.51
CA ASP A 140 1.38 -7.59 -13.73
C ASP A 140 0.02 -8.14 -14.20
N GLU A 141 -0.15 -9.47 -14.16
CA GLU A 141 -1.42 -10.09 -14.53
C GLU A 141 -2.51 -9.82 -13.49
N TYR A 142 -2.16 -9.84 -12.19
CA TYR A 142 -3.09 -9.48 -11.12
C TYR A 142 -3.59 -8.03 -11.25
N ARG A 143 -2.69 -7.10 -11.62
CA ARG A 143 -3.04 -5.70 -11.92
C ARG A 143 -3.95 -5.58 -13.14
N ARG A 144 -3.74 -6.39 -14.19
CA ARG A 144 -4.62 -6.45 -15.36
C ARG A 144 -6.03 -6.92 -14.97
N LEU A 145 -6.14 -8.00 -14.20
CA LEU A 145 -7.41 -8.52 -13.70
C LEU A 145 -8.11 -7.49 -12.81
N ALA A 146 -7.36 -6.80 -11.93
CA ALA A 146 -7.90 -5.78 -11.04
C ALA A 146 -8.52 -4.60 -11.82
N ALA A 147 -7.89 -4.17 -12.91
CA ALA A 147 -8.42 -3.10 -13.77
C ALA A 147 -9.76 -3.48 -14.45
N GLU A 148 -10.04 -4.77 -14.60
CA GLU A 148 -11.27 -5.31 -15.18
C GLU A 148 -12.33 -5.67 -14.11
N ALA A 149 -11.99 -5.58 -12.82
CA ALA A 149 -12.89 -5.96 -11.73
C ALA A 149 -14.14 -5.04 -11.69
N PRO A 150 -15.36 -5.60 -11.63
CA PRO A 150 -16.59 -4.82 -11.71
C PRO A 150 -16.84 -4.00 -10.44
N ASP A 151 -16.36 -4.49 -9.29
CA ASP A 151 -16.60 -3.93 -7.98
C ASP A 151 -15.29 -3.83 -7.18
N ASN A 152 -15.27 -2.99 -6.14
CA ASN A 152 -14.19 -2.94 -5.16
C ASN A 152 -14.78 -3.07 -3.77
N LEU A 153 -14.70 -4.28 -3.22
CA LEU A 153 -15.36 -4.63 -1.96
C LEU A 153 -14.38 -4.55 -0.80
N ALA A 154 -14.84 -4.08 0.35
CA ALA A 154 -14.06 -4.13 1.58
C ALA A 154 -14.24 -5.49 2.28
N GLY A 155 -13.33 -5.83 3.20
CA GLY A 155 -13.55 -6.95 4.12
C GLY A 155 -14.64 -6.64 5.15
N ASP A 156 -15.22 -7.68 5.74
CA ASP A 156 -16.37 -7.53 6.66
C ASP A 156 -15.96 -6.99 8.05
N VAL A 157 -14.78 -7.35 8.53
CA VAL A 157 -14.32 -7.04 9.89
C VAL A 157 -13.01 -6.26 9.83
N ALA A 158 -13.06 -4.98 10.19
CA ALA A 158 -11.87 -4.15 10.27
C ALA A 158 -10.92 -4.62 11.38
N GLY A 159 -9.62 -4.70 11.06
CA GLY A 159 -8.55 -5.15 11.94
C GLY A 159 -8.38 -6.67 11.99
N ILE A 160 -9.11 -7.45 11.19
CA ILE A 160 -9.02 -8.92 11.23
C ILE A 160 -7.76 -9.41 10.55
N GLY A 161 -7.12 -10.45 11.12
CA GLY A 161 -5.91 -11.07 10.56
C GLY A 161 -4.61 -10.30 10.80
N GLY A 162 -4.62 -9.28 11.65
CA GLY A 162 -3.44 -8.47 11.97
C GLY A 162 -3.66 -7.51 13.15
N GLU A 163 -2.65 -6.69 13.41
CA GLU A 163 -2.63 -5.75 14.52
C GLU A 163 -2.57 -4.31 14.01
N THR A 164 -3.50 -3.46 14.44
CA THR A 164 -3.49 -2.02 14.14
C THR A 164 -2.67 -1.28 15.19
N GLY A 165 -1.92 -0.26 14.77
CA GLY A 165 -1.12 0.56 15.66
C GLY A 165 -0.76 1.91 15.04
N THR A 166 0.27 2.54 15.60
CA THR A 166 0.86 3.78 15.09
C THR A 166 2.37 3.75 15.29
N THR A 167 3.13 4.40 14.42
CA THR A 167 4.59 4.61 14.57
C THR A 167 4.92 6.10 14.42
N PRO A 168 5.95 6.64 15.08
CA PRO A 168 6.35 8.03 14.87
C PRO A 168 6.67 8.30 13.41
N GLU A 169 6.25 9.47 12.91
CA GLU A 169 6.71 9.96 11.62
C GLU A 169 8.20 10.29 11.71
N PRO A 170 9.06 9.83 10.77
CA PRO A 170 10.44 10.27 10.74
C PRO A 170 10.47 11.80 10.61
N THR A 171 10.97 12.47 11.63
CA THR A 171 11.26 13.91 11.52
C THR A 171 12.40 14.02 10.52
N GLU A 172 12.19 14.68 9.39
CA GLU A 172 13.31 15.11 8.54
C GLU A 172 14.33 15.80 9.46
N PRO A 173 15.63 15.44 9.40
CA PRO A 173 16.63 16.21 10.11
C PRO A 173 16.51 17.64 9.57
N GLY A 174 16.00 18.55 10.40
CA GLY A 174 16.02 19.95 10.05
C GLY A 174 17.45 20.29 9.66
N ASP A 175 17.59 20.99 8.54
CA ASP A 175 18.84 21.60 8.11
C ASP A 175 19.27 22.55 9.25
N ASP A 176 19.96 22.00 10.25
CA ASP A 176 20.75 22.77 11.19
C ASP A 176 21.92 23.27 10.35
N GLU A 177 21.63 24.33 9.59
CA GLU A 177 22.61 25.29 9.10
C GLU A 177 23.38 25.75 10.33
N THR A 178 24.38 24.95 10.71
CA THR A 178 25.51 25.43 11.49
C THR A 178 26.13 26.50 10.62
N GLU A 179 25.65 27.73 10.80
CA GLU A 179 26.27 28.96 10.33
C GLU A 179 27.75 28.87 10.71
N ALA A 180 28.57 28.52 9.72
CA ALA A 180 30.01 28.61 9.85
C ALA A 180 30.33 30.07 10.14
N PRO A 181 31.06 30.40 11.22
CA PRO A 181 31.48 31.76 11.46
C PRO A 181 32.33 32.22 10.28
N GLY A 182 31.90 33.33 9.67
CA GLY A 182 32.44 33.85 8.43
C GLY A 182 33.95 34.06 8.46
N ASP A 183 34.60 33.63 7.37
CA ASP A 183 35.96 34.04 7.06
C ASP A 183 35.94 35.52 6.63
N GLU A 184 36.54 36.35 7.48
CA GLU A 184 36.78 37.76 7.23
C GLU A 184 37.71 37.95 6.02
N GLU A 185 37.32 38.86 5.14
CA GLU A 185 38.12 39.35 4.03
C GLU A 185 39.45 39.98 4.48
N THR A 186 40.50 39.77 3.68
CA THR A 186 41.61 40.73 3.54
C THR A 186 42.20 40.66 2.12
N PRO A 187 42.78 41.77 1.60
CA PRO A 187 42.41 42.34 0.30
C PRO A 187 43.45 42.18 -0.83
N ASP A 188 42.94 42.33 -2.06
CA ASP A 188 43.65 42.55 -3.32
C ASP A 188 44.66 43.71 -3.30
N THR A 189 45.79 43.58 -4.02
CA THR A 189 46.35 44.61 -4.96
C THR A 189 47.56 44.09 -5.80
N PRO A 190 48.04 44.77 -6.90
CA PRO A 190 47.94 44.25 -8.28
C PRO A 190 49.24 44.38 -9.14
N GLY A 191 49.14 43.99 -10.43
CA GLY A 191 50.06 44.34 -11.54
C GLY A 191 51.10 43.26 -11.85
N ASP A 192 51.55 42.99 -13.09
CA ASP A 192 51.57 43.79 -14.31
C ASP A 192 51.94 42.89 -15.52
N ASP A 193 51.62 43.43 -16.69
CA ASP A 193 51.73 43.05 -18.11
C ASP A 193 52.78 42.03 -18.60
N THR A 194 52.42 41.33 -19.68
CA THR A 194 53.13 41.49 -20.97
C THR A 194 52.24 41.09 -22.16
N THR A 195 52.24 41.99 -23.12
CA THR A 195 51.64 41.96 -24.45
C THR A 195 52.44 41.12 -25.43
N ASP A 196 51.78 40.52 -26.42
CA ASP A 196 52.30 40.51 -27.80
C ASP A 196 51.15 40.50 -28.82
N ASP A 197 51.27 41.39 -29.79
CA ASP A 197 50.35 41.69 -30.90
C ASP A 197 51.08 41.36 -32.20
N GLY A 198 50.36 40.88 -33.22
CA GLY A 198 51.01 40.50 -34.47
C GLY A 198 50.12 39.91 -35.57
N THR A 199 49.11 40.66 -36.00
CA THR A 199 48.75 40.99 -37.41
C THR A 199 48.75 39.91 -38.52
N SER A 200 47.60 39.89 -39.21
CA SER A 200 47.08 39.31 -40.46
C SER A 200 47.90 39.30 -41.77
N ASP A 201 47.64 38.28 -42.62
CA ASP A 201 47.30 38.31 -44.08
C ASP A 201 47.08 36.83 -44.52
N ASP A 202 45.98 36.34 -45.11
CA ASP A 202 45.22 36.60 -46.36
C ASP A 202 45.38 35.44 -47.38
N THR A 203 44.34 35.25 -48.21
CA THR A 203 44.20 34.47 -49.47
C THR A 203 43.67 33.00 -49.47
N THR A 204 42.35 32.90 -49.73
CA THR A 204 41.64 32.22 -50.85
C THR A 204 41.62 30.69 -51.07
N GLY A 205 40.41 30.21 -51.39
CA GLY A 205 40.10 29.05 -52.24
C GLY A 205 39.13 28.08 -51.56
N ASP A 206 37.80 28.22 -51.70
CA ASP A 206 36.96 27.59 -52.75
C ASP A 206 36.94 26.04 -52.57
N ASP A 207 35.82 25.33 -52.37
CA ASP A 207 34.64 25.28 -53.23
C ASP A 207 33.52 24.45 -52.50
N THR A 208 32.35 25.08 -52.39
CA THR A 208 30.96 24.61 -52.57
C THR A 208 30.67 23.09 -52.68
N THR A 209 29.66 22.50 -52.00
CA THR A 209 28.21 22.53 -52.32
C THR A 209 27.48 21.63 -51.30
N VAL A 210 26.48 22.12 -50.53
CA VAL A 210 25.04 22.30 -50.83
C VAL A 210 24.24 21.00 -51.02
N GLY A 211 23.21 20.82 -50.18
CA GLY A 211 22.12 19.88 -50.42
C GLY A 211 21.12 19.67 -49.27
N THR A 212 20.33 20.70 -48.92
CA THR A 212 18.99 20.56 -48.30
C THR A 212 17.97 21.07 -49.33
N PRO A 213 16.82 20.40 -49.54
CA PRO A 213 15.52 20.86 -49.00
C PRO A 213 14.69 19.69 -48.41
N GLY A 214 13.78 19.89 -47.45
CA GLY A 214 12.38 20.34 -47.65
C GLY A 214 11.55 19.20 -48.28
N GLU A 215 10.38 18.76 -47.84
CA GLU A 215 9.23 19.47 -47.26
C GLU A 215 8.16 18.42 -46.88
N GLU A 216 7.23 18.86 -46.03
CA GLU A 216 5.87 18.38 -45.71
C GLU A 216 5.16 17.45 -46.74
N THR A 217 4.30 16.54 -46.25
CA THR A 217 2.85 16.50 -46.58
C THR A 217 2.12 15.43 -45.73
N THR A 218 1.03 15.88 -45.15
CA THR A 218 -0.15 15.20 -44.59
C THR A 218 -0.64 13.93 -45.31
N LEU A 219 -1.30 13.00 -44.59
CA LEU A 219 -2.52 12.28 -45.02
C LEU A 219 -3.06 11.38 -43.86
N THR A 220 -4.17 11.80 -43.24
CA THR A 220 -5.23 10.91 -42.70
C THR A 220 -6.25 10.63 -43.82
N PRO A 221 -6.94 9.46 -43.84
CA PRO A 221 -8.22 9.25 -43.13
C PRO A 221 -8.36 7.82 -42.54
N GLY A 222 -9.11 7.51 -41.48
CA GLY A 222 -10.54 7.76 -41.25
C GLY A 222 -11.36 6.51 -41.60
N SER A 223 -12.01 5.87 -40.62
CA SER A 223 -13.13 4.93 -40.84
C SER A 223 -13.94 4.73 -39.54
N ASP A 224 -14.98 5.56 -39.42
CA ASP A 224 -16.23 5.26 -38.72
C ASP A 224 -16.97 4.10 -39.38
N ALA A 225 -17.63 3.25 -38.57
CA ALA A 225 -18.89 2.62 -38.95
C ALA A 225 -19.63 2.06 -37.71
N THR A 226 -20.59 2.83 -37.20
CA THR A 226 -21.83 2.33 -36.58
C THR A 226 -22.89 2.15 -37.68
N PRO A 227 -23.77 1.14 -37.60
CA PRO A 227 -25.22 1.40 -37.60
C PRO A 227 -26.00 0.52 -36.59
N THR A 228 -26.94 1.08 -35.81
CA THR A 228 -28.42 1.07 -36.02
C THR A 228 -29.01 -0.35 -36.05
N GLY A 229 -29.99 -0.78 -35.27
CA GLY A 229 -30.99 -0.18 -34.38
C GLY A 229 -32.18 -1.16 -34.33
N THR A 230 -32.96 -1.23 -33.25
CA THR A 230 -34.36 -1.72 -33.26
C THR A 230 -35.08 -1.20 -32.02
N ALA A 231 -36.30 -0.71 -32.27
CA ALA A 231 -37.20 -0.01 -31.36
C ALA A 231 -38.39 -0.90 -30.95
N GLY A 232 -39.08 -0.45 -29.87
CA GLY A 232 -40.49 -0.73 -29.57
C GLY A 232 -40.70 -1.79 -28.48
N GLY A 233 -41.49 -1.59 -27.43
CA GLY A 233 -42.41 -0.51 -27.05
C GLY A 233 -42.75 -0.60 -25.55
N GLU A 234 -43.15 0.53 -24.94
CA GLU A 234 -44.49 0.80 -24.36
C GLU A 234 -44.98 -0.19 -23.28
N ALA A 235 -45.66 0.15 -22.18
CA ALA A 235 -45.96 1.34 -21.39
C ALA A 235 -46.88 0.83 -20.24
N SER A 236 -47.19 1.70 -19.26
CA SER A 236 -48.27 1.58 -18.25
C SER A 236 -47.92 0.87 -16.93
N GLY A 237 -48.22 1.39 -15.73
CA GLY A 237 -48.91 2.60 -15.25
C GLY A 237 -48.38 2.91 -13.82
N THR A 238 -48.19 4.16 -13.42
CA THR A 238 -49.14 5.10 -12.77
C THR A 238 -49.61 4.72 -11.37
N GLU A 239 -49.55 5.74 -10.49
CA GLU A 239 -50.20 5.95 -9.17
C GLU A 239 -49.29 5.71 -7.94
N ALA A 240 -48.68 6.75 -7.34
CA ALA A 240 -49.19 7.87 -6.51
C ALA A 240 -49.22 7.54 -5.00
N ALA A 241 -48.46 8.29 -4.19
CA ALA A 241 -48.88 8.80 -2.88
C ALA A 241 -47.81 9.72 -2.25
N ASP A 242 -48.20 10.99 -2.08
CA ASP A 242 -47.76 11.91 -1.02
C ASP A 242 -47.82 11.26 0.38
N GLY A 243 -46.94 11.69 1.30
CA GLY A 243 -47.10 11.30 2.70
C GLY A 243 -45.98 11.66 3.67
N ALA A 244 -45.88 12.94 4.00
CA ALA A 244 -45.51 13.52 5.31
C ALA A 244 -44.62 12.75 6.31
N SER A 245 -43.51 13.43 6.62
CA SER A 245 -42.79 13.45 7.90
C SER A 245 -43.67 13.22 9.13
N THR A 246 -43.30 12.26 9.98
CA THR A 246 -43.69 12.27 11.41
C THR A 246 -42.50 11.84 12.26
N SER A 247 -42.03 12.79 13.06
CA SER A 247 -41.04 12.64 14.11
C SER A 247 -41.63 11.80 15.25
N ILE A 248 -40.90 10.78 15.70
CA ILE A 248 -41.09 10.18 17.02
C ILE A 248 -39.76 10.21 17.78
N ALA A 249 -39.70 11.09 18.77
CA ALA A 249 -38.72 11.01 19.84
C ALA A 249 -39.00 9.76 20.68
N GLN A 250 -37.98 8.96 20.98
CA GLN A 250 -38.03 8.06 22.12
C GLN A 250 -36.84 8.29 23.04
N VAL A 251 -37.20 8.57 24.28
CA VAL A 251 -36.37 8.90 25.42
C VAL A 251 -35.82 7.62 26.06
N GLY A 252 -34.53 7.64 26.39
CA GLY A 252 -33.93 7.14 27.63
C GLY A 252 -34.30 5.76 28.17
N GLY A 253 -33.33 4.85 28.15
CA GLY A 253 -33.31 3.66 28.98
C GLY A 253 -31.89 3.10 29.08
N GLY A 254 -31.11 3.60 30.03
CA GLY A 254 -29.78 3.06 30.31
C GLY A 254 -29.88 1.62 30.84
N SER A 255 -29.01 0.75 30.34
CA SER A 255 -28.69 -0.51 31.01
C SER A 255 -27.21 -0.80 30.80
N MET A 256 -26.42 -0.62 31.86
CA MET A 256 -25.04 -1.07 31.92
C MET A 256 -25.02 -2.59 31.70
N VAL A 257 -24.37 -3.04 30.64
CA VAL A 257 -24.00 -4.45 30.47
C VAL A 257 -22.60 -4.60 31.03
N THR A 258 -22.53 -5.20 32.21
CA THR A 258 -21.29 -5.60 32.86
C THR A 258 -20.67 -6.74 32.05
N VAL A 259 -19.58 -6.47 31.34
CA VAL A 259 -18.77 -7.51 30.70
C VAL A 259 -17.91 -8.16 31.78
N THR A 260 -18.35 -9.32 32.27
CA THR A 260 -17.52 -10.16 33.14
C THR A 260 -16.48 -10.87 32.27
N SER A 261 -15.25 -10.35 32.29
CA SER A 261 -14.08 -10.97 31.69
C SER A 261 -13.78 -12.31 32.38
N SER A 262 -13.88 -13.42 31.64
CA SER A 262 -13.47 -14.74 32.11
C SER A 262 -11.96 -14.91 31.92
N MET A 263 -11.19 -14.52 32.94
CA MET A 263 -9.79 -14.88 33.05
C MET A 263 -9.68 -16.41 33.22
N GLY A 264 -9.27 -17.09 32.14
CA GLY A 264 -8.96 -18.51 32.15
C GLY A 264 -7.70 -18.78 32.97
N PHE A 265 -7.87 -19.24 34.20
CA PHE A 265 -6.82 -19.87 35.00
C PHE A 265 -6.50 -21.25 34.42
N PHE A 266 -5.31 -21.41 33.83
CA PHE A 266 -4.71 -22.72 33.62
C PHE A 266 -4.26 -23.30 34.97
N ALA A 267 -5.13 -24.10 35.59
CA ALA A 267 -4.77 -24.94 36.72
C ALA A 267 -4.12 -26.23 36.20
N LEU A 268 -2.79 -26.32 36.35
CA LEU A 268 -2.03 -27.55 36.13
C LEU A 268 -2.32 -28.53 37.29
N ALA A 269 -3.19 -29.52 37.03
CA ALA A 269 -3.48 -30.58 37.97
C ALA A 269 -2.38 -31.65 37.94
N ALA A 270 -1.51 -31.68 38.95
CA ALA A 270 -0.64 -32.82 39.23
C ALA A 270 -1.41 -33.84 40.09
N ALA A 271 -1.90 -34.90 39.45
CA ALA A 271 -2.45 -36.06 40.13
C ALA A 271 -1.30 -36.92 40.69
N PHE A 272 -1.23 -37.07 42.01
CA PHE A 272 -0.42 -38.08 42.68
C PHE A 272 -1.39 -39.07 43.34
N PHE A 273 -1.50 -40.28 42.77
CA PHE A 273 -2.17 -41.41 43.41
C PHE A 273 -1.09 -42.34 44.00
N MET A 274 -1.36 -42.80 45.22
CA MET A 274 -0.52 -43.60 46.09
C MET A 274 -0.10 -44.95 45.49
N LEU A 275 1.14 -45.37 45.77
CA LEU A 275 1.50 -46.61 46.48
C LEU A 275 3.00 -46.60 46.85
#